data_AF-A0A947RY45-F1
#
_entry.id   AF-A0A947RY45-F1
#
_cell.length_a   1.000
_cell.length_b   1.000
_cell.length_c   1.000
_cell.angle_alpha   90.00
_cell.angle_beta   90.00
_cell.angle_gamma   90.00
#
_symmetry.space_group_name_H-M   'P 1'
#
loop_
_entity.id
_entity.type
_entity.pdbx_description
1 polymer ?
#
loop_
_entity_poly.entity_id
_entity_poly.type
_entity_poly.pdbx_seq_one_letter_code
_entity_poly.pdbx_strand_id
1 'polypeptide(L)'
;TDKHVIIVSPTTFSAYLQSVLYGFRAFKIEESAKDIRKNVGLLGRHLAAYDEFFNKLGKSIGTSVSHYNRAQKELGKVDKDVLRITGEGIDTDPIMIDKPETED
;
A
#
# COMPACT_ATOMS: atom_id res chain seq x y z
N THR A 1 -24.68 37.69 47.11
CA THR A 1 -25.16 37.06 45.87
C THR A 1 -24.93 38.02 44.73
N ASP A 2 -23.73 38.02 44.15
CA ASP A 2 -23.45 38.85 42.97
C ASP A 2 -24.15 38.25 41.76
N LYS A 3 -25.10 39.00 41.21
CA LYS A 3 -25.77 38.63 39.97
C LYS A 3 -25.04 39.34 38.82
N HIS A 4 -24.31 38.57 38.01
CA HIS A 4 -23.74 39.07 36.76
C HIS A 4 -24.85 39.25 35.72
N VAL A 5 -25.41 40.46 35.67
CA VAL A 5 -26.44 40.84 34.71
C VAL A 5 -25.77 41.53 33.52
N ILE A 6 -25.95 40.97 32.33
CA ILE A 6 -25.51 41.59 31.08
C ILE A 6 -26.72 42.26 30.45
N ILE A 7 -26.70 43.59 30.33
CA ILE A 7 -27.76 44.35 29.66
C ILE A 7 -27.54 44.21 28.16
N VAL A 8 -28.56 43.71 27.46
CA VAL A 8 -28.48 43.42 26.02
C VAL A 8 -29.63 44.07 25.27
N SER A 9 -29.36 44.55 24.05
CA SER A 9 -30.40 44.83 23.05
C SER A 9 -30.73 43.55 22.27
N PRO A 10 -31.89 43.46 21.58
CA PRO A 10 -32.21 42.33 20.71
C PRO A 10 -31.08 41.99 19.71
N THR A 11 -30.42 43.02 19.17
CA THR A 11 -29.29 42.88 18.25
C THR A 11 -28.05 42.29 18.94
N THR A 12 -27.70 42.78 20.13
CA THR A 12 -26.55 42.30 20.90
C THR A 12 -26.74 40.86 21.38
N PHE A 13 -27.97 40.51 21.77
CA PHE A 13 -28.31 39.14 22.16
C PHE A 13 -28.27 38.17 20.97
N SER A 14 -28.81 38.58 19.82
CA SER A 14 -28.75 37.79 18.58
C SER A 14 -27.30 37.56 18.13
N ALA A 15 -26.44 38.58 18.20
CA ALA A 15 -25.03 38.46 17.85
C ALA A 15 -24.29 37.46 18.77
N TYR A 16 -24.61 37.46 20.07
CA TYR A 16 -24.04 36.50 21.02
C TYR A 16 -24.46 35.06 20.70
N LEU A 17 -25.75 34.81 20.48
CA LEU A 17 -26.25 33.50 20.06
C LEU A 17 -25.61 33.01 18.76
N GLN A 18 -25.40 33.93 17.81
CA GLN A 18 -24.78 33.62 16.54
C GLN A 18 -23.29 33.24 16.70
N SER A 19 -22.55 33.94 17.56
CA SER A 19 -21.17 33.56 17.92
C SER A 19 -21.11 32.18 18.57
N VAL A 20 -22.05 31.87 19.46
CA VAL A 20 -22.16 30.53 20.08
C VAL A 20 -22.45 29.47 19.02
N LEU A 21 -23.37 29.73 18.08
CA LEU A 21 -23.69 28.83 16.97
C LEU A 21 -22.47 28.57 16.08
N TYR A 22 -21.69 29.61 15.76
CA TYR A 22 -20.44 29.45 15.02
C TYR A 22 -19.41 28.61 15.79
N GLY A 23 -19.31 28.80 17.11
CA GLY A 23 -18.49 27.96 17.98
C GLY A 23 -18.86 26.48 17.90
N PHE A 24 -20.15 26.15 17.97
CA PHE A 24 -20.62 24.76 17.83
C PHE A 24 -20.34 24.17 16.44
N ARG A 25 -20.42 24.97 15.37
CA ARG A 25 -20.05 24.53 14.01
C ARG A 25 -18.54 24.25 13.91
N ALA A 26 -17.72 25.13 14.46
CA ALA A 26 -16.27 24.95 14.49
C ALA A 26 -15.88 23.67 15.27
N PHE A 27 -16.54 23.40 16.40
CA PHE A 27 -16.33 22.19 17.19
C PHE A 27 -16.60 20.91 16.38
N LYS A 28 -17.71 20.86 15.63
CA LYS A 28 -18.03 19.72 14.75
C LYS A 28 -16.99 19.50 13.65
N ILE A 29 -16.46 20.59 13.08
CA ILE A 29 -15.40 20.53 12.07
C ILE A 29 -14.11 19.99 12.69
N GLU A 30 -13.75 20.45 13.90
CA GLU A 30 -12.57 19.97 14.62
C GLU A 30 -12.66 18.47 14.93
N GLU A 31 -13.81 17.99 15.39
CA GLU A 31 -14.06 16.56 15.63
C GLU A 31 -13.91 15.75 14.34
N SER A 32 -14.56 16.18 13.26
CA SER A 32 -14.44 15.53 11.94
C SER A 32 -12.99 15.49 11.45
N ALA A 33 -12.22 16.57 11.66
CA ALA A 33 -10.81 16.63 11.27
C ALA A 33 -9.94 15.65 12.08
N LYS A 34 -10.24 15.43 13.37
CA LYS A 34 -9.55 14.43 14.20
C LYS A 34 -9.78 13.01 13.66
N ASP A 35 -11.01 12.69 13.26
CA ASP A 35 -11.36 11.39 12.68
C ASP A 35 -10.72 11.17 11.31
N ILE A 36 -10.74 12.19 10.44
CA ILE A 36 -10.03 12.13 9.15
C ILE A 36 -8.55 11.83 9.36
N ARG A 37 -7.88 12.55 10.27
CA ARG A 37 -6.46 12.32 10.57
C ARG A 37 -6.20 10.90 11.07
N LYS A 38 -7.05 10.38 11.95
CA LYS A 38 -6.95 9.00 12.44
C LYS A 38 -7.08 7.98 11.31
N ASN A 39 -8.06 8.17 10.42
CA ASN A 39 -8.32 7.28 9.30
C ASN A 39 -7.20 7.33 8.25
N VAL A 40 -6.65 8.52 7.95
CA VAL A 40 -5.47 8.67 7.09
C VAL A 40 -4.26 7.95 7.69
N GLY A 41 -4.04 8.05 9.00
CA GLY A 41 -2.96 7.32 9.67
C GLY A 41 -3.14 5.80 9.68
N LEU A 42 -4.39 5.30 9.73
CA LEU A 42 -4.70 3.88 9.56
C LEU A 42 -4.44 3.43 8.12
N LEU A 43 -4.89 4.20 7.14
CA LEU A 43 -4.69 3.92 5.72
C LEU A 43 -3.20 3.85 5.37
N GLY A 44 -2.40 4.80 5.86
CA GLY A 44 -0.95 4.79 5.65
C GLY A 44 -0.28 3.52 6.18
N ARG A 45 -0.71 3.04 7.35
CA ARG A 45 -0.21 1.76 7.90
C ARG A 45 -0.62 0.56 7.06
N HIS A 46 -1.86 0.52 6.55
CA HIS A 46 -2.32 -0.56 5.68
C HIS A 46 -1.57 -0.58 4.34
N LEU A 47 -1.32 0.59 3.75
CA LEU A 47 -0.55 0.69 2.51
C LEU A 47 0.90 0.24 2.70
N ALA A 48 1.55 0.65 3.79
CA ALA A 48 2.92 0.21 4.09
C ALA A 48 3.01 -1.32 4.29
N ALA A 49 2.05 -1.91 5.01
CA ALA A 49 2.00 -3.36 5.20
C ALA A 49 1.77 -4.10 3.88
N TYR A 50 0.88 -3.59 3.03
CA TYR A 50 0.62 -4.14 1.71
C TYR A 50 1.87 -4.10 0.82
N ASP A 51 2.57 -2.98 0.79
CA ASP A 51 3.83 -2.81 0.06
C ASP A 51 4.90 -3.81 0.53
N GLU A 52 5.03 -3.99 1.85
CA GLU A 52 5.95 -4.99 2.42
C GLU A 52 5.62 -6.42 1.95
N PHE A 53 4.33 -6.79 1.90
CA PHE A 53 3.92 -8.09 1.39
C PHE A 53 4.26 -8.27 -0.09
N PHE A 54 4.01 -7.24 -0.92
CA PHE A 54 4.33 -7.28 -2.35
C PHE A 54 5.84 -7.34 -2.61
N ASN A 55 6.63 -6.61 -1.84
CA ASN A 55 8.09 -6.67 -1.90
C ASN A 55 8.62 -8.07 -1.55
N LYS A 56 8.07 -8.72 -0.52
CA LYS A 56 8.44 -10.11 -0.18
C LYS A 56 8.02 -11.09 -1.27
N LEU A 57 6.81 -10.92 -1.81
CA LEU A 57 6.31 -11.76 -2.90
C LEU A 57 7.17 -11.63 -4.15
N GLY A 58 7.55 -10.41 -4.55
CA GLY A 58 8.45 -10.15 -5.67
C GLY A 58 9.79 -10.86 -5.53
N LYS A 59 10.38 -10.83 -4.33
CA LYS A 59 11.62 -11.58 -4.02
C LYS A 59 11.45 -13.10 -4.16
N SER A 60 10.34 -13.64 -3.66
CA SER A 60 10.04 -15.08 -3.81
C SER A 60 9.84 -15.48 -5.27
N ILE A 61 9.10 -14.68 -6.05
CA ILE A 61 8.92 -14.92 -7.49
C ILE A 61 10.25 -14.85 -8.22
N GLY A 62 11.10 -13.85 -7.95
CA GLY A 62 12.43 -13.76 -8.55
C GLY A 62 13.32 -14.97 -8.24
N THR A 63 13.17 -15.55 -7.04
CA THR A 63 13.85 -16.79 -6.65
C THR A 63 13.30 -17.98 -7.43
N SER A 64 11.97 -18.14 -7.53
CA SER A 64 11.32 -19.20 -8.30
C SER A 64 11.68 -19.15 -9.78
N VAL A 65 11.68 -17.96 -10.40
CA VAL A 65 12.12 -17.75 -11.79
C VAL A 65 13.58 -18.14 -11.97
N SER A 66 14.44 -17.80 -11.00
CA SER A 66 15.85 -18.20 -11.03
C SER A 66 16.02 -19.72 -10.99
N HIS A 67 15.25 -20.42 -10.15
CA HIS A 67 15.25 -21.89 -10.11
C HIS A 67 14.75 -22.51 -11.41
N TYR A 68 13.65 -21.98 -11.96
CA TYR A 68 13.09 -22.43 -13.24
C TYR A 68 14.11 -22.31 -14.37
N ASN A 69 14.70 -21.12 -14.54
CA ASN A 69 15.70 -20.86 -15.58
C ASN A 69 16.96 -21.72 -15.41
N ARG A 70 17.36 -22.01 -14.16
CA ARG A 70 18.48 -22.92 -13.91
C ARG A 70 18.14 -24.35 -14.31
N ALA A 71 16.95 -24.84 -13.96
CA ALA A 71 16.50 -26.18 -14.35
C ALA A 71 16.45 -26.34 -15.87
N GLN A 72 15.95 -25.33 -16.60
CA GLN A 72 15.95 -25.30 -18.06
C GLN A 72 17.37 -25.40 -18.65
N LYS A 73 18.34 -24.67 -18.09
CA LYS A 73 19.74 -24.76 -18.50
C LYS A 73 20.36 -26.13 -18.24
N GLU A 74 20.02 -26.77 -17.11
CA GLU A 74 20.50 -28.13 -16.83
C GLU A 74 19.87 -29.16 -17.78
N LEU A 75 18.60 -29.00 -18.14
CA LEU A 75 17.94 -29.85 -19.14
C LEU A 75 18.65 -29.78 -20.50
N GLY A 76 19.04 -28.59 -20.95
CA GLY A 76 19.82 -28.43 -22.18
C GLY A 76 21.23 -29.05 -22.12
N LYS A 77 21.78 -29.36 -20.94
CA LYS A 77 23.01 -30.17 -20.83
C LYS A 77 22.72 -31.66 -20.99
N VAL A 78 21.60 -32.14 -20.44
CA VAL A 78 21.15 -33.53 -20.62
C VAL A 78 20.95 -33.83 -22.10
N ASP A 79 20.41 -32.89 -22.87
CA ASP A 79 20.28 -33.02 -24.33
C ASP A 79 21.62 -33.32 -25.02
N LYS A 80 22.69 -32.62 -24.62
CA LYS A 80 24.05 -32.88 -25.14
C LYS A 80 24.60 -34.24 -24.74
N ASP A 81 24.29 -34.69 -23.52
CA ASP A 81 24.72 -36.00 -23.03
C ASP A 81 23.97 -37.11 -23.77
N VAL A 82 22.67 -36.93 -24.03
CA VAL A 82 21.88 -37.88 -24.83
C VAL A 82 22.40 -37.93 -26.26
N LEU A 83 22.61 -36.77 -26.91
CA LEU A 83 23.19 -36.68 -28.25
C LEU A 83 24.51 -37.46 -28.36
N ARG A 84 25.35 -37.39 -27.32
CA ARG A 84 26.62 -38.13 -27.26
C ARG A 84 26.44 -39.65 -27.17
N ILE A 85 25.37 -40.13 -26.53
CA ILE A 85 25.13 -41.55 -26.26
C ILE A 85 24.35 -42.21 -27.40
N THR A 86 23.28 -41.56 -27.88
CA THR A 86 22.33 -42.14 -28.85
C THR A 86 22.60 -41.70 -30.29
N GLY A 87 23.39 -40.63 -30.49
CA GLY A 87 23.62 -40.03 -31.81
C GLY A 87 22.48 -39.14 -32.31
N GLU A 88 21.36 -39.08 -31.58
CA GLU A 88 20.19 -38.23 -31.86
C GLU A 88 19.94 -37.29 -30.67
N GLY A 89 19.81 -36.00 -30.94
CA GLY A 89 19.48 -34.98 -29.95
C GLY A 89 17.97 -34.89 -29.72
N ILE A 90 17.57 -34.41 -28.55
CA ILE A 90 16.18 -34.19 -28.14
C ILE A 90 15.68 -32.79 -28.59
N ASP A 91 16.53 -31.95 -29.18
CA ASP A 91 16.22 -30.61 -29.71
C ASP A 91 15.33 -29.79 -28.75
N THR A 92 15.83 -29.63 -27.54
CA THR A 92 15.13 -28.90 -26.49
C THR A 92 15.39 -27.41 -26.61
N ASP A 93 14.38 -26.64 -26.99
CA ASP A 93 14.41 -25.17 -26.93
C ASP A 93 14.10 -24.70 -25.49
N PRO A 94 15.10 -24.22 -24.72
CA PRO A 94 14.88 -23.81 -23.34
C PRO A 94 14.05 -22.52 -23.31
N ILE A 95 12.83 -22.62 -22.80
CA ILE A 95 11.98 -21.45 -22.53
C ILE A 95 12.55 -20.77 -21.29
N MET A 96 13.01 -19.53 -21.44
CA MET A 96 13.49 -18.71 -20.34
C MET A 96 12.41 -17.70 -19.94
N ILE A 97 12.30 -17.44 -18.64
CA ILE A 97 11.35 -16.47 -18.08
C ILE A 97 12.12 -15.28 -17.54
N ASP A 98 11.64 -14.08 -17.84
CA ASP A 98 12.21 -12.85 -17.29
C ASP A 98 11.94 -12.72 -15.79
N LYS A 99 12.93 -12.20 -15.07
CA LYS A 99 12.78 -11.93 -13.66
C LYS A 99 11.84 -10.73 -13.47
N PRO A 100 11.06 -10.69 -12.37
CA PRO A 100 10.30 -9.50 -12.05
C PRO A 100 11.25 -8.29 -11.92
N GLU A 101 10.92 -7.20 -12.60
CA GLU A 101 11.61 -5.92 -12.43
C GLU A 101 11.28 -5.40 -11.03
N THR A 102 12.30 -5.28 -10.19
CA THR A 102 12.22 -4.54 -8.94
C THR A 102 12.87 -3.19 -9.19
N GLU A 103 12.12 -2.09 -9.03
CA GLU A 103 12.74 -0.78 -8.87
C GLU A 103 13.59 -0.84 -7.60
N ASP A 104 14.92 -0.76 -7.74
CA ASP A 104 15.86 -0.62 -6.62
C ASP A 104 15.69 0.74 -5.92
#